data_AF-A0A955XYL4-F1
#
_entry.id   AF-A0A955XYL4-F1
#
_cell.length_a   1.000
_cell.length_b   1.000
_cell.length_c   1.000
_cell.angle_alpha   90.00
_cell.angle_beta   90.00
_cell.angle_gamma   90.00
#
_symmetry.space_group_name_H-M   'P 1'
#
loop_
_entity.id
_entity.type
_entity.pdbx_description
1 polymer ?
#
loop_
_entity_poly.entity_id
_entity_poly.type
_entity_poly.pdbx_seq_one_letter_code
_entity_poly.pdbx_strand_id
1 'polypeptide(L)'
;MDHGFKRLLVIGAGQMGHGIAQVAAQVGLSTVIQDISQEAVEGALARIEKSTAKLVEKGRLEEGARSELLSRLSVTSDLEEG
;
A
#
# COMPACT_ATOMS: atom_id res chain seq x y z
N MET A 1 -14.05 11.64 3.22
CA MET A 1 -15.05 10.55 3.31
C MET A 1 -14.80 9.85 4.63
N ASP A 2 -15.83 9.65 5.44
CA ASP A 2 -15.73 8.83 6.65
C ASP A 2 -16.05 7.39 6.25
N HIS A 3 -15.05 6.52 6.28
CA HIS A 3 -15.15 5.15 5.75
C HIS A 3 -15.76 4.17 6.75
N GLY A 4 -16.09 4.60 7.98
CA GLY A 4 -16.57 3.71 9.06
C GLY A 4 -15.49 2.78 9.64
N PHE A 5 -14.33 2.69 8.99
CA PHE A 5 -13.13 1.98 9.43
C PHE A 5 -11.87 2.78 9.06
N LYS A 6 -10.82 2.65 9.89
CA LYS A 6 -9.57 3.44 9.78
C LYS A 6 -8.36 2.64 9.30
N ARG A 7 -8.41 1.30 9.44
CA ARG A 7 -7.31 0.40 9.10
C ARG A 7 -7.79 -0.74 8.20
N LEU A 8 -6.93 -1.17 7.28
CA LEU A 8 -7.14 -2.30 6.39
C LEU A 8 -5.91 -3.24 6.46
N LEU A 9 -6.14 -4.52 6.71
CA LEU A 9 -5.13 -5.57 6.56
C LEU A 9 -5.38 -6.30 5.24
N VAL A 10 -4.34 -6.38 4.41
CA VAL A 10 -4.35 -7.12 3.14
C VAL A 10 -3.50 -8.37 3.29
N ILE A 11 -4.15 -9.54 3.30
CA ILE A 11 -3.47 -10.83 3.36
C ILE A 11 -3.08 -11.28 1.96
N GLY A 12 -1.77 -11.43 1.74
CA GLY A 12 -1.14 -11.74 0.47
C GLY A 12 -0.50 -10.51 -0.20
N ALA A 13 0.76 -10.63 -0.60
CA ALA A 13 1.57 -9.57 -1.23
C ALA A 13 1.74 -9.73 -2.76
N GLY A 14 0.95 -10.62 -3.38
CA GLY A 14 0.93 -10.83 -4.83
C GLY A 14 0.36 -9.65 -5.62
N GLN A 15 0.10 -9.87 -6.92
CA GLN A 15 -0.37 -8.81 -7.85
C GLN A 15 -1.62 -8.07 -7.35
N MET A 16 -2.60 -8.81 -6.84
CA MET A 16 -3.82 -8.22 -6.30
C MET A 16 -3.57 -7.52 -4.97
N GLY A 17 -2.75 -8.11 -4.09
CA GLY A 17 -2.49 -7.59 -2.74
C GLY A 17 -1.91 -6.18 -2.74
N HIS A 18 -0.80 -5.98 -3.46
CA HIS A 18 -0.20 -4.65 -3.55
C HIS A 18 -1.09 -3.65 -4.30
N GLY A 19 -1.92 -4.11 -5.25
CA GLY A 19 -2.88 -3.27 -5.96
C GLY A 19 -4.01 -2.76 -5.07
N ILE A 20 -4.60 -3.67 -4.27
CA ILE A 20 -5.62 -3.33 -3.27
C ILE A 20 -5.03 -2.36 -2.24
N ALA A 21 -3.83 -2.64 -1.74
CA ALA A 21 -3.18 -1.81 -0.75
C ALA A 21 -2.91 -0.38 -1.26
N GLN A 22 -2.44 -0.25 -2.50
CA GLN A 22 -2.25 1.06 -3.12
C GLN A 22 -3.56 1.85 -3.21
N VAL A 23 -4.65 1.23 -3.69
CA VAL A 23 -5.95 1.92 -3.82
C VAL A 23 -6.51 2.29 -2.45
N ALA A 24 -6.40 1.42 -1.46
CA ALA A 24 -6.82 1.70 -0.09
C ALA A 24 -6.06 2.89 0.52
N ALA A 25 -4.74 2.91 0.38
CA ALA A 25 -3.91 4.02 0.84
C ALA A 25 -4.24 5.34 0.11
N GLN A 26 -4.54 5.27 -1.20
CA GLN A 26 -4.96 6.44 -2.00
C GLN A 26 -6.27 7.06 -1.50
N VAL A 27 -7.20 6.25 -0.99
CA VAL A 27 -8.46 6.77 -0.42
C VAL A 27 -8.34 7.13 1.07
N GLY A 28 -7.11 7.10 1.61
CA GLY A 28 -6.79 7.58 2.96
C GLY A 28 -6.78 6.51 4.05
N LEU A 29 -6.89 5.21 3.72
CA LEU A 29 -6.86 4.15 4.73
C LEU A 29 -5.42 3.81 5.13
N SER A 30 -5.16 3.70 6.44
CA SER A 30 -3.94 3.07 6.93
C SER A 30 -3.97 1.58 6.59
N THR A 31 -3.00 1.13 5.79
CA THR A 31 -3.06 -0.19 5.16
C THR A 31 -1.79 -0.98 5.46
N VAL A 32 -1.97 -2.20 5.96
CA VAL A 32 -0.89 -3.16 6.23
C VAL A 32 -0.98 -4.27 5.19
N ILE A 33 0.15 -4.62 4.57
CA ILE A 33 0.27 -5.80 3.71
C ILE A 33 0.97 -6.88 4.50
N GLN A 34 0.35 -8.05 4.61
CA GLN A 34 0.93 -9.20 5.28
C GLN A 34 1.08 -10.37 4.32
N ASP A 35 2.20 -11.08 4.39
CA ASP A 35 2.43 -12.33 3.67
C ASP A 35 3.39 -13.21 4.49
N ILE A 36 3.43 -14.51 4.23
CA ILE A 36 4.34 -15.43 4.94
C ILE A 36 5.81 -15.20 4.57
N SER A 37 6.08 -14.47 3.47
CA SER A 37 7.44 -14.19 2.98
C SER A 37 7.79 -12.71 3.14
N GLN A 38 8.89 -12.44 3.85
CA GLN A 38 9.47 -11.11 3.95
C GLN A 38 9.80 -10.50 2.58
N GLU A 39 10.35 -11.31 1.67
CA GLU A 39 10.67 -10.89 0.30
C GLU A 39 9.39 -10.49 -0.46
N ALA A 40 8.28 -11.21 -0.25
CA ALA A 40 7.03 -10.92 -0.92
C ALA A 40 6.49 -9.54 -0.50
N VAL A 41 6.49 -9.23 0.80
CA VAL A 41 5.97 -7.95 1.30
C VAL A 41 6.88 -6.77 0.93
N GLU A 42 8.20 -6.93 0.97
CA GLU A 42 9.15 -5.90 0.49
C GLU A 42 8.98 -5.67 -1.02
N GLY A 43 8.81 -6.74 -1.78
CA GLY A 43 8.53 -6.67 -3.21
C GLY A 43 7.18 -6.00 -3.52
N ALA A 44 6.16 -6.17 -2.66
CA ALA A 44 4.89 -5.46 -2.80
C ALA A 44 5.07 -3.95 -2.61
N LEU A 45 5.77 -3.53 -1.55
CA LEU A 45 6.06 -2.13 -1.29
C LEU A 45 6.82 -1.48 -2.45
N ALA A 46 7.90 -2.11 -2.93
CA ALA A 46 8.68 -1.61 -4.06
C ALA A 46 7.84 -1.47 -5.36
N ARG A 47 6.89 -2.39 -5.59
CA ARG A 47 5.97 -2.30 -6.74
C ARG A 47 5.03 -1.09 -6.61
N ILE A 48 4.53 -0.79 -5.42
CA ILE A 48 3.69 0.38 -5.15
C ILE A 48 4.50 1.69 -5.30
N GLU A 49 5.72 1.73 -4.78
CA GLU A 49 6.59 2.89 -4.93
C GLU A 49 6.87 3.20 -6.40
N LYS A 50 7.16 2.15 -7.20
CA LYS A 50 7.41 2.26 -8.64
C LYS A 50 6.16 2.63 -9.42
N SER A 51 5.00 2.07 -9.10
CA SER A 51 3.74 2.38 -9.79
C SER A 51 3.34 3.84 -9.54
N THR A 52 3.44 4.30 -8.29
CA THR A 52 3.08 5.67 -7.90
C THR A 52 4.06 6.70 -8.44
N ALA A 53 5.37 6.41 -8.49
CA ALA A 53 6.35 7.26 -9.16
C ALA A 53 5.99 7.47 -10.65
N LYS A 54 5.65 6.39 -11.36
CA LYS A 54 5.18 6.49 -12.76
C LYS A 54 3.87 7.28 -12.91
N LEU A 55 3.00 7.28 -11.91
CA LEU A 55 1.79 8.11 -11.95
C LEU A 55 2.12 9.59 -11.78
N VAL A 56 3.09 9.92 -10.91
CA VAL A 56 3.61 11.29 -10.76
C VAL A 56 4.27 11.77 -12.04
N GLU A 57 5.16 10.97 -12.64
CA GLU A 57 5.81 11.28 -13.93
C GLU A 57 4.80 11.57 -15.06
N LYS A 58 3.65 10.87 -15.03
CA LYS A 58 2.56 11.05 -15.99
C LYS A 58 1.59 12.18 -15.64
N GLY A 59 1.82 12.92 -14.56
CA GLY A 59 0.91 13.97 -14.07
C GLY A 59 -0.45 13.46 -13.58
N ARG A 60 -0.55 12.16 -13.25
CA ARG A 60 -1.79 11.50 -12.79
C ARG A 60 -1.89 11.39 -11.27
N LEU A 61 -0.84 11.77 -10.56
CA LEU A 61 -0.75 11.80 -9.11
C LEU A 61 0.18 12.96 -8.72
N GLU A 62 -0.20 13.76 -7.73
CA GLU A 62 0.69 14.80 -7.19
C GLU A 62 1.74 14.19 -6.27
N GLU A 63 2.93 14.81 -6.19
CA GLU A 63 4.02 14.30 -5.37
C GLU A 63 3.69 14.32 -3.86
N GLY A 64 2.96 15.35 -3.39
CA GLY A 64 2.43 15.40 -2.02
C GLY A 64 1.46 14.25 -1.73
N ALA A 65 0.52 14.01 -2.64
CA ALA A 65 -0.43 12.90 -2.53
C ALA A 65 0.27 11.53 -2.56
N ARG A 66 1.36 11.39 -3.33
CA ARG A 66 2.21 10.18 -3.31
C ARG A 66 2.86 9.98 -1.94
N SER A 67 3.45 11.01 -1.36
CA SER A 67 4.07 10.93 -0.02
C SER A 67 3.04 10.56 1.05
N GLU A 68 1.83 11.12 0.99
CA GLU A 68 0.74 10.78 1.91
C GLU A 68 0.22 9.34 1.75
N LEU A 69 0.18 8.83 0.51
CA LEU A 69 -0.16 7.44 0.23
C LEU A 69 0.88 6.51 0.85
N LEU A 70 2.16 6.75 0.60
CA LEU A 70 3.25 5.90 1.08
C LEU A 70 3.35 5.91 2.62
N SER A 71 3.07 7.04 3.27
CA SER A 71 3.07 7.12 4.74
C SER A 71 1.93 6.33 5.41
N ARG A 72 0.89 5.95 4.65
CA ARG A 72 -0.21 5.10 5.13
C ARG A 72 0.05 3.61 4.95
N LEU A 73 1.13 3.23 4.25
CA LEU A 73 1.46 1.84 3.97
C LEU A 73 2.48 1.31 4.98
N SER A 74 2.26 0.06 5.37
CA SER A 74 3.22 -0.73 6.13
C SER A 74 3.15 -2.19 5.69
N VAL A 75 4.18 -2.95 6.04
CA VAL A 75 4.33 -4.34 5.66
C VAL A 75 4.79 -5.17 6.85
N THR A 76 4.35 -6.42 6.94
CA THR A 76 4.85 -7.38 7.94
C THR A 76 4.81 -8.80 7.40
N SER A 77 5.71 -9.66 7.87
CA SER A 77 5.60 -11.10 7.64
C SER A 77 4.94 -11.87 8.79
N ASP A 78 4.66 -11.20 9.89
CA ASP A 78 3.97 -11.74 11.06
C ASP A 78 2.47 -11.39 11.00
N LEU A 79 1.61 -12.40 11.16
CA LEU A 79 0.17 -12.20 11.17
C LEU A 79 -0.30 -11.43 12.42
N GLU A 80 0.42 -11.55 13.53
CA GLU A 80 0.08 -10.84 14.78
C GLU A 80 0.37 -9.34 14.72
N GLU A 81 1.21 -8.91 13.77
CA GLU A 81 1.57 -7.50 13.54
C GLU A 81 0.67 -6.79 12.48
N GLY A 82 -0.29 -7.53 11.90
CA GLY A 82 -1.21 -7.08 10.84
C GLY A 82 -2.34 -6.14 11.27
#